data_AF-A0A1C5RRA0-F1
#
_entry.id   AF-A0A1C5RRA0-F1
#
_cell.length_a   1.000
_cell.length_b   1.000
_cell.length_c   1.000
_cell.angle_alpha   90.00
_cell.angle_beta   90.00
_cell.angle_gamma   90.00
#
_symmetry.space_group_name_H-M   'P 1'
#
loop_
_entity.id
_entity.type
_entity.pdbx_description
1 polymer ?
#
loop_
_entity_poly.entity_id
_entity_poly.type
_entity_poly.pdbx_seq_one_letter_code
_entity_poly.pdbx_strand_id
1 'polypeptide(L)'
;MIKLFLKEYLDEMSTVCRDNQNNVSIAVNPDSERQGHPYFKFYNNVYYGDAAKVVRILFNSADYVENKNAEDQKLWKLSHKEKKLLKELLSSPSAEYSDMTIWEACKFEWNFEYLEQSINLDKYVNGEYDKDKTFTENPGYVHYSLEMPDYLELNFC
;
A
#
# COMPACT_ATOMS: atom_id res chain seq x y z
N MET A 1 -13.88 -8.30 -7.75
CA MET A 1 -12.79 -7.86 -8.63
C MET A 1 -13.10 -6.45 -9.12
N ILE A 2 -12.35 -5.46 -8.65
CA ILE A 2 -12.45 -4.08 -9.12
C ILE A 2 -11.42 -3.91 -10.23
N LYS A 3 -11.87 -3.50 -11.42
CA LYS A 3 -10.98 -3.16 -12.55
C LYS A 3 -10.76 -1.67 -12.55
N LEU A 4 -9.54 -1.25 -12.24
CA LEU A 4 -9.09 0.14 -12.37
C LEU A 4 -8.13 0.20 -13.56
N PHE A 5 -8.32 1.17 -14.45
CA PHE A 5 -7.44 1.35 -15.61
C PHE A 5 -6.56 2.56 -15.35
N LEU A 6 -5.39 2.35 -14.74
CA LEU A 6 -4.50 3.44 -14.34
C LEU A 6 -3.24 3.50 -15.22
N LYS A 7 -2.72 4.71 -15.44
CA LYS A 7 -1.47 4.98 -16.17
C LYS A 7 -0.44 5.48 -15.16
N GLU A 8 0.61 4.69 -14.92
CA GLU A 8 1.62 4.97 -13.91
C GLU A 8 2.68 5.95 -14.45
N TYR A 9 3.05 6.95 -13.64
CA TYR A 9 4.28 7.74 -13.82
C TYR A 9 5.28 7.32 -12.73
N LEU A 10 6.53 7.14 -13.13
CA LEU A 10 7.60 6.50 -12.34
C LEU A 10 8.22 7.41 -11.26
N ASP A 11 7.82 8.68 -11.16
CA ASP A 11 8.71 9.69 -10.57
C ASP A 11 8.54 9.95 -9.06
N GLU A 12 7.44 9.55 -8.41
CA GLU A 12 7.25 9.80 -6.97
C GLU A 12 6.59 8.61 -6.27
N MET A 13 7.39 7.78 -5.61
CA MET A 13 6.93 6.64 -4.83
C MET A 13 7.55 6.62 -3.43
N SER A 14 6.72 6.63 -2.39
CA SER A 14 7.16 6.38 -1.02
C SER A 14 7.41 4.88 -0.84
N THR A 15 8.68 4.48 -0.79
CA THR A 15 9.08 3.10 -0.47
C THR A 15 9.06 2.90 1.04
N VAL A 16 8.11 2.12 1.53
CA VAL A 16 7.88 1.91 2.97
C VAL A 16 8.75 0.79 3.53
N CYS A 17 9.05 -0.24 2.72
CA CYS A 17 9.84 -1.39 3.15
C CYS A 17 10.76 -1.89 2.04
N ARG A 18 11.99 -2.26 2.40
CA ARG A 18 12.89 -3.08 1.60
C ARG A 18 13.34 -4.29 2.40
N ASP A 19 13.04 -5.48 1.90
CA ASP A 19 13.53 -6.72 2.46
C ASP A 19 14.55 -7.36 1.54
N ASN A 20 15.83 -7.12 1.86
CA ASN A 20 16.97 -7.66 1.13
C ASN A 20 17.09 -9.18 1.22
N GLN A 21 16.52 -9.81 2.26
CA GLN A 21 16.65 -11.26 2.45
C GLN A 21 15.73 -12.01 1.50
N ASN A 22 14.48 -11.57 1.35
CA ASN A 22 13.53 -12.18 0.42
C ASN A 22 13.50 -11.51 -0.96
N ASN A 23 14.29 -10.46 -1.16
CA ASN A 23 14.36 -9.66 -2.38
C ASN A 23 13.00 -9.06 -2.79
N VAL A 24 12.35 -8.36 -1.86
CA VAL A 24 11.03 -7.73 -2.08
C VAL A 24 10.99 -6.31 -1.53
N SER A 25 10.02 -5.52 -1.99
CA SER A 25 9.76 -4.19 -1.43
C SER A 25 8.27 -3.86 -1.40
N ILE A 26 7.88 -3.01 -0.45
CA ILE A 26 6.53 -2.45 -0.32
C ILE A 26 6.62 -0.95 -0.51
N ALA A 27 5.74 -0.41 -1.34
CA ALA A 27 5.66 1.02 -1.60
C ALA A 27 4.22 1.48 -1.70
N VAL A 28 4.01 2.77 -1.44
CA VAL A 28 2.74 3.46 -1.65
C VAL A 28 2.95 4.62 -2.60
N ASN A 29 2.00 4.75 -3.52
CA ASN A 29 1.91 5.86 -4.44
C ASN A 29 0.47 5.83 -4.99
N PRO A 30 -0.31 6.88 -4.73
CA PRO A 30 -1.65 6.99 -5.28
C PRO A 30 -1.59 7.11 -6.80
N ASP A 31 -2.72 6.87 -7.44
CA ASP A 31 -2.84 7.19 -8.86
C ASP A 31 -2.55 8.68 -9.11
N SER A 32 -2.03 9.01 -10.30
CA SER A 32 -1.70 10.39 -10.67
C SER A 32 -2.89 11.34 -10.66
N GLU A 33 -4.10 10.83 -10.94
CA GLU A 33 -5.34 11.60 -10.82
C GLU A 33 -5.88 11.61 -9.37
N ARG A 34 -5.20 10.91 -8.44
CA ARG A 34 -5.61 10.72 -7.04
C ARG A 34 -7.04 10.17 -6.95
N GLN A 35 -7.41 9.36 -7.94
CA GLN A 35 -8.72 8.72 -8.02
C GLN A 35 -8.60 7.23 -7.70
N GLY A 36 -9.60 6.70 -7.01
CA GLY A 36 -9.74 5.28 -6.75
C GLY A 36 -9.54 4.88 -5.29
N HIS A 37 -9.54 3.57 -5.08
CA HIS A 37 -9.47 2.98 -3.75
C HIS A 37 -8.03 2.95 -3.23
N PRO A 38 -7.84 3.09 -1.91
CA PRO A 38 -6.52 3.07 -1.32
C PRO A 38 -5.88 1.68 -1.46
N TYR A 39 -4.62 1.64 -1.91
CA TYR A 39 -3.83 0.41 -2.06
C TYR A 39 -2.34 0.62 -1.74
N PHE A 40 -1.63 -0.48 -1.50
CA PHE A 40 -0.16 -0.51 -1.52
C PHE A 40 0.33 -1.46 -2.61
N LYS A 41 1.60 -1.31 -3.00
CA LYS A 41 2.27 -2.10 -4.02
C LYS A 41 3.27 -3.05 -3.35
N PHE A 42 3.30 -4.31 -3.79
CA PHE A 42 4.29 -5.30 -3.38
C PHE A 42 5.07 -5.80 -4.60
N TYR A 43 6.38 -5.63 -4.55
CA TYR A 43 7.31 -5.87 -5.65
C TYR A 43 8.19 -7.08 -5.37
N ASN A 44 8.48 -7.86 -6.41
CA ASN A 44 9.38 -9.02 -6.32
C ASN A 44 10.88 -8.66 -6.46
N ASN A 45 11.24 -7.44 -6.10
CA ASN A 45 12.60 -6.92 -6.03
C ASN A 45 12.68 -5.83 -4.96
N VAL A 46 13.83 -5.65 -4.32
CA VAL A 46 14.08 -4.55 -3.38
C VAL A 46 14.03 -3.16 -4.04
N TYR A 47 14.29 -3.09 -5.34
CA TYR A 47 14.18 -1.87 -6.15
C TYR A 47 13.01 -2.02 -7.12
N TYR A 48 12.04 -1.10 -7.06
CA TYR A 48 10.83 -1.17 -7.88
C TYR A 48 11.14 -1.14 -9.40
N GLY A 49 12.16 -0.38 -9.82
CA GLY A 49 12.57 -0.28 -11.22
C GLY A 49 13.12 -1.60 -11.78
N ASP A 50 13.64 -2.46 -10.90
CA ASP A 50 14.20 -3.77 -11.25
C ASP A 50 13.20 -4.92 -10.99
N ALA A 51 11.98 -4.60 -10.55
CA ALA A 51 10.96 -5.60 -10.27
C ALA A 51 10.34 -6.10 -11.57
N ALA A 52 10.35 -7.41 -11.77
CA ALA A 52 9.70 -8.05 -12.92
C ALA A 52 8.18 -8.25 -12.70
N LYS A 53 7.74 -8.24 -11.44
CA LYS A 53 6.35 -8.42 -11.04
C LYS A 53 5.96 -7.49 -9.90
N VAL A 54 4.73 -7.00 -9.97
CA VAL A 54 4.12 -6.17 -8.92
C VAL A 54 2.68 -6.60 -8.71
N VAL A 55 2.21 -6.50 -7.47
CA VAL A 55 0.80 -6.61 -7.14
C VAL A 55 0.36 -5.39 -6.33
N ARG A 56 -0.86 -4.91 -6.62
CA ARG A 56 -1.53 -3.86 -5.86
C ARG A 56 -2.63 -4.49 -5.02
N ILE A 57 -2.64 -4.17 -3.73
CA ILE A 57 -3.54 -4.77 -2.75
C ILE A 57 -4.27 -3.65 -2.02
N LEU A 58 -5.59 -3.71 -1.96
CA LEU A 58 -6.42 -2.71 -1.30
C LEU A 58 -6.17 -2.70 0.21
N PHE A 59 -6.22 -1.51 0.83
CA PHE A 59 -6.13 -1.42 2.30
C PHE A 59 -7.40 -1.95 2.98
N ASN A 60 -8.57 -1.74 2.37
CA ASN A 60 -9.87 -2.01 2.99
C ASN A 60 -10.39 -3.44 2.77
N SER A 61 -9.76 -4.22 1.90
CA SER A 61 -10.15 -5.61 1.65
C SER A 61 -8.96 -6.45 1.16
N ALA A 62 -9.07 -7.77 1.31
CA ALA A 62 -8.13 -8.72 0.74
C ALA A 62 -8.39 -8.92 -0.76
N ASP A 63 -8.40 -7.83 -1.52
CA ASP A 63 -8.60 -7.81 -2.96
C ASP A 63 -7.41 -7.19 -3.69
N TYR A 64 -7.21 -7.68 -4.91
CA TYR A 64 -6.24 -7.13 -5.85
C TYR A 64 -6.82 -5.98 -6.66
N VAL A 65 -5.98 -4.99 -6.96
CA VAL A 65 -6.28 -4.00 -7.99
C VAL A 65 -5.67 -4.48 -9.31
N GLU A 66 -6.53 -4.81 -10.28
CA GLU A 66 -6.08 -5.05 -11.65
C GLU A 66 -5.65 -3.71 -12.23
N ASN A 67 -4.44 -3.62 -12.78
CA ASN A 67 -3.88 -2.40 -13.35
C ASN A 67 -2.98 -2.72 -14.56
N LYS A 68 -2.84 -1.76 -15.47
CA LYS A 68 -1.75 -1.77 -16.44
C LYS A 68 -0.49 -1.34 -15.72
N ASN A 69 0.40 -2.28 -15.42
CA ASN A 69 1.73 -1.92 -14.94
C ASN A 69 2.55 -1.29 -16.08
N ALA A 70 3.76 -0.79 -15.76
CA ALA A 70 4.77 -0.49 -16.77
C ALA A 70 4.95 -1.66 -17.75
N GLU A 71 5.35 -1.39 -19.01
CA GLU A 71 5.36 -2.36 -20.12
C GLU A 71 6.07 -3.69 -19.76
N ASP A 72 7.10 -3.65 -18.92
CA ASP A 72 7.89 -4.82 -18.53
C ASP A 72 7.44 -5.52 -17.24
N GLN A 73 6.49 -4.94 -16.50
CA GLN A 73 6.06 -5.44 -15.20
C GLN A 73 4.79 -6.30 -15.29
N LYS A 74 4.87 -7.55 -14.85
CA LYS A 74 3.72 -8.47 -14.86
C LYS A 74 2.93 -8.38 -13.55
N LEU A 75 1.62 -8.62 -13.61
CA LEU A 75 0.81 -8.81 -12.40
C LEU A 75 1.36 -10.00 -11.60
N TRP A 76 1.73 -9.75 -10.34
CA TRP A 76 2.25 -10.80 -9.47
C TRP A 76 1.11 -11.56 -8.80
N LYS A 77 0.86 -12.79 -9.27
CA LYS A 77 -0.02 -13.71 -8.57
C LYS A 77 0.67 -14.35 -7.37
N LEU A 78 0.36 -13.88 -6.17
CA LEU A 78 0.98 -14.36 -4.93
C LEU A 78 0.57 -15.81 -4.62
N SER A 79 1.57 -16.66 -4.46
CA SER A 79 1.46 -17.99 -3.85
C SER A 79 1.19 -17.89 -2.34
N HIS A 80 0.80 -19.00 -1.73
CA HIS A 80 0.58 -19.06 -0.28
C HIS A 80 1.82 -18.64 0.53
N LYS A 81 3.03 -19.02 0.07
CA LYS A 81 4.30 -18.61 0.70
C LYS A 81 4.49 -17.10 0.64
N GLU A 82 4.23 -16.49 -0.51
CA GLU A 82 4.41 -15.04 -0.71
C GLU A 82 3.36 -14.24 0.07
N LYS A 83 2.12 -14.73 0.18
CA LYS A 83 1.09 -14.12 1.05
C LYS A 83 1.50 -14.15 2.52
N LYS A 84 2.08 -15.27 2.98
CA LYS A 84 2.58 -15.40 4.34
C LYS A 84 3.72 -14.41 4.61
N LEU A 85 4.69 -14.34 3.69
CA LEU A 85 5.78 -13.37 3.76
C LEU A 85 5.24 -11.93 3.81
N LEU A 86 4.28 -11.58 2.95
CA LEU A 86 3.66 -10.26 2.96
C LEU A 86 3.05 -9.92 4.32
N LYS A 87 2.28 -10.86 4.91
CA LYS A 87 1.68 -10.68 6.23
C LYS A 87 2.73 -10.51 7.33
N GLU A 88 3.80 -11.29 7.29
CA GLU A 88 4.93 -11.20 8.22
C GLU A 88 5.63 -9.83 8.11
N LEU A 89 5.89 -9.35 6.89
CA LEU A 89 6.48 -8.03 6.65
C LEU A 89 5.56 -6.91 7.15
N LEU A 90 4.28 -6.90 6.76
CA LEU A 90 3.34 -5.86 7.17
C LEU A 90 3.16 -5.78 8.70
N SER A 91 3.31 -6.89 9.39
CA SER A 91 3.23 -6.95 10.86
C SER A 91 4.55 -6.62 11.56
N SER A 92 5.66 -6.50 10.81
CA SER A 92 6.97 -6.20 11.38
C SER A 92 7.13 -4.71 11.67
N PRO A 93 8.04 -4.32 12.58
CA PRO A 93 8.32 -2.91 12.87
C PRO A 93 8.79 -2.16 11.62
N SER A 94 8.33 -0.92 11.47
CA SER A 94 8.82 -0.01 10.44
C SER A 94 10.22 0.50 10.80
N ALA A 95 11.08 0.62 9.79
CA ALA A 95 12.41 1.21 9.96
C ALA A 95 12.37 2.74 10.05
N GLU A 96 11.40 3.37 9.38
CA GLU A 96 11.24 4.83 9.33
C GLU A 96 10.43 5.36 10.53
N TYR A 97 9.48 4.55 11.02
CA TYR A 97 8.54 4.93 12.08
C TYR A 97 8.65 3.97 13.27
N SER A 98 9.40 4.37 14.32
CA SER A 98 9.81 3.50 15.43
C SER A 98 8.68 2.80 16.17
N ASP A 99 7.52 3.43 16.26
CA ASP A 99 6.37 2.96 17.05
C ASP A 99 5.23 2.43 16.16
N MET A 100 5.54 2.11 14.90
CA MET A 100 4.59 1.64 13.92
C MET A 100 5.06 0.34 13.27
N THR A 101 4.10 -0.49 12.91
CA THR A 101 4.29 -1.58 11.95
C THR A 101 4.43 -1.02 10.53
N ILE A 102 4.97 -1.82 9.62
CA ILE A 102 5.00 -1.49 8.19
C ILE A 102 3.59 -1.29 7.63
N TRP A 103 2.60 -2.03 8.13
CA TRP A 103 1.18 -1.82 7.78
C TRP A 103 0.72 -0.40 8.13
N GLU A 104 0.95 0.04 9.36
CA GLU A 104 0.56 1.38 9.79
C GLU A 104 1.32 2.46 9.02
N ALA A 105 2.61 2.24 8.76
CA ALA A 105 3.42 3.15 7.94
C ALA A 105 2.85 3.26 6.51
N CYS A 106 2.45 2.15 5.90
CA CYS A 106 1.80 2.17 4.58
C CYS A 106 0.53 3.03 4.59
N LYS A 107 -0.30 2.93 5.63
CA LYS A 107 -1.52 3.76 5.73
C LYS A 107 -1.20 5.25 5.88
N PHE A 108 -0.22 5.58 6.73
CA PHE A 108 0.21 6.97 6.93
C PHE A 108 0.79 7.57 5.65
N GLU A 109 1.74 6.88 5.04
CA GLU A 109 2.39 7.29 3.79
C GLU A 109 1.37 7.40 2.65
N TRP A 110 0.40 6.49 2.56
CA TRP A 110 -0.70 6.63 1.61
C TRP A 110 -1.44 7.94 1.81
N ASN A 111 -1.86 8.24 3.04
CA ASN A 111 -2.59 9.48 3.31
C ASN A 111 -1.72 10.72 3.05
N PHE A 112 -0.43 10.67 3.39
CA PHE A 112 0.51 11.76 3.14
C PHE A 112 0.67 12.03 1.64
N GLU A 113 0.81 10.97 0.85
CA GLU A 113 0.94 11.04 -0.60
C GLU A 113 -0.37 11.38 -1.29
N TYR A 114 -1.51 10.86 -0.82
CA TYR A 114 -2.84 11.00 -1.44
C TYR A 114 -3.49 12.33 -1.14
N LEU A 115 -3.41 12.78 0.11
CA LEU A 115 -3.98 14.05 0.54
C LEU A 115 -3.06 15.17 0.06
N GLU A 116 -3.60 16.14 -0.68
CA GLU A 116 -2.87 17.33 -1.11
C GLU A 116 -2.62 18.33 0.05
N GLN A 117 -2.68 17.85 1.29
CA GLN A 117 -2.52 18.62 2.52
C GLN A 117 -1.67 17.84 3.53
N SER A 118 -0.87 18.56 4.30
CA SER A 118 -0.03 17.95 5.33
C SER A 118 -0.87 17.32 6.45
N ILE A 119 -0.59 16.07 6.75
CA ILE A 119 -1.08 15.36 7.93
C ILE A 119 0.03 15.31 8.98
N ASN A 120 -0.33 15.47 10.25
CA ASN A 120 0.60 15.31 11.37
C ASN A 120 0.57 13.86 11.88
N LEU A 121 1.74 13.25 12.05
CA LEU A 121 1.86 11.86 12.45
C LEU A 121 1.19 11.59 13.81
N ASP A 122 1.47 12.39 14.84
CA ASP A 122 0.93 12.18 16.18
C ASP A 122 -0.61 12.26 16.18
N LYS A 123 -1.17 13.24 15.47
CA LYS A 123 -2.63 13.37 15.31
C LYS A 123 -3.24 12.16 14.59
N TYR A 124 -2.54 11.62 13.60
CA TYR A 124 -2.97 10.44 12.87
C TYR A 124 -2.98 9.20 13.76
N VAL A 125 -1.88 8.93 14.46
CA VAL A 125 -1.76 7.80 15.40
C VAL A 125 -2.76 7.90 16.55
N ASN A 126 -3.06 9.11 17.02
CA ASN A 126 -4.09 9.32 18.06
C ASN A 126 -5.54 9.24 17.54
N GLY A 127 -5.73 8.96 16.24
CA GLY A 127 -7.05 8.87 15.61
C GLY A 127 -7.83 10.18 15.68
N GLU A 128 -7.16 11.32 15.65
CA GLU A 128 -7.81 12.64 15.58
C GLU A 128 -8.48 12.83 14.21
N TYR A 129 -7.79 12.45 13.13
CA TYR A 129 -8.30 12.53 11.76
C TYR A 129 -9.42 11.52 11.47
N ASP A 130 -9.39 10.35 12.11
CA ASP A 130 -10.48 9.34 12.04
C ASP A 130 -11.83 9.88 12.57
N LYS A 131 -11.84 11.03 13.27
CA LYS A 131 -13.05 11.69 13.81
C LYS A 131 -13.47 12.91 13.00
N ASP A 132 -12.63 13.37 12.07
CA ASP A 132 -12.88 14.56 11.27
C ASP A 132 -13.62 14.19 9.97
N LYS A 133 -14.81 14.75 9.78
CA LYS A 133 -15.64 14.50 8.60
C LYS A 133 -14.97 14.86 7.29
N THR A 134 -14.11 15.87 7.30
CA THR A 134 -13.37 16.32 6.11
C THR A 134 -12.47 15.21 5.57
N PHE A 135 -11.90 14.38 6.46
CA PHE A 135 -11.07 13.24 6.09
C PHE A 135 -11.92 11.99 5.87
N THR A 136 -12.84 11.69 6.80
CA THR A 136 -13.62 10.44 6.76
C THR A 136 -14.65 10.38 5.63
N GLU A 137 -15.07 11.51 5.07
CA GLU A 137 -15.89 11.56 3.85
C GLU A 137 -15.05 11.45 2.55
N ASN A 138 -13.71 11.53 2.64
CA ASN A 138 -12.83 11.34 1.51
C ASN A 138 -12.62 9.84 1.22
N PRO A 139 -13.01 9.33 0.04
CA PRO A 139 -12.94 7.89 -0.26
C PRO A 139 -11.52 7.33 -0.35
N GLY A 140 -10.51 8.18 -0.51
CA GLY A 140 -9.10 7.76 -0.49
C GLY A 140 -8.45 7.86 0.88
N TYR A 141 -9.13 8.39 1.90
CA TYR A 141 -8.59 8.44 3.25
C TYR A 141 -8.57 7.05 3.90
N VAL A 142 -7.44 6.71 4.50
CA VAL A 142 -7.26 5.45 5.23
C VAL A 142 -7.20 5.74 6.72
N HIS A 143 -8.13 5.20 7.48
CA HIS A 143 -8.20 5.39 8.93
C HIS A 143 -7.00 4.75 9.62
N TYR A 144 -6.48 5.39 10.68
CA TYR A 144 -5.47 4.76 11.52
C TYR A 144 -6.04 3.50 12.20
N SER A 145 -7.31 3.54 12.62
CA SER A 145 -8.03 2.41 13.22
C SER A 145 -8.33 1.24 12.27
N LEU A 146 -8.03 1.36 10.96
CA LEU A 146 -8.25 0.28 10.01
C LEU A 146 -7.37 -0.94 10.33
N GLU A 147 -8.02 -2.03 10.73
CA GLU A 147 -7.38 -3.33 10.92
C GLU A 147 -6.90 -3.91 9.59
N MET A 148 -5.77 -4.62 9.61
CA MET A 148 -5.23 -5.27 8.43
C MET A 148 -6.16 -6.43 7.99
N PRO A 149 -6.69 -6.43 6.75
CA PRO A 149 -7.41 -7.57 6.21
C PRO A 149 -6.56 -8.85 6.22
N ASP A 150 -7.20 -10.02 6.25
CA ASP A 150 -6.46 -11.27 6.16
C ASP A 150 -5.98 -11.54 4.73
N TYR A 151 -4.78 -11.06 4.42
CA TYR A 151 -4.19 -11.21 3.09
C TYR A 151 -3.82 -12.66 2.71
N LEU A 152 -3.99 -13.64 3.61
CA LEU A 152 -3.94 -15.05 3.22
C LEU A 152 -5.10 -15.42 2.28
N GLU A 153 -6.24 -14.75 2.44
CA GLU A 153 -7.46 -14.94 1.65
C GLU A 153 -7.48 -14.11 0.36
N LEU A 154 -6.36 -13.50 -0.02
CA LEU A 154 -6.24 -12.76 -1.28
C LEU A 154 -6.59 -13.65 -2.48
N ASN A 155 -7.70 -13.37 -3.16
CA ASN A 155 -8.22 -14.24 -4.22
C ASN A 155 -8.06 -13.61 -5.61
N PHE A 156 -7.42 -14.35 -6.53
CA PHE A 156 -7.53 -14.09 -7.97
C PHE A 156 -8.77 -14.83 -8.46
N CYS A 157 -9.90 -14.14 -8.56
CA CYS A 157 -11.01 -14.64 -9.37
C CYS A 157 -10.62 -14.65 -10.85
#